data_AF-A0A976KAV9-F1
#
_entry.id   AF-A0A976KAV9-F1
#
_cell.length_a   1.000
_cell.length_b   1.000
_cell.length_c   1.000
_cell.angle_alpha   90.00
_cell.angle_beta   90.00
_cell.angle_gamma   90.00
#
_symmetry.space_group_name_H-M   'P 1'
#
loop_
_entity.id
_entity.type
_entity.pdbx_description
1 polymer ?
#
loop_
_entity_poly.entity_id
_entity_poly.type
_entity_poly.pdbx_seq_one_letter_code
_entity_poly.pdbx_strand_id
1 'polypeptide(L)' 'MKTLFILRHGKSDWNADFGADHERPLAPRGRSAARAIGVFLSRLEQTPDLVISSTAVRAHDTARL' A
#
# COMPACT_ATOMS: atom_id res chain seq x y z
N MET A 1 13.53 5.69 -20.12
CA MET A 1 12.19 6.31 -20.14
C MET A 1 11.72 6.45 -18.70
N LYS A 2 10.97 7.49 -18.32
CA LYS A 2 10.46 7.65 -16.96
C LYS A 2 9.07 7.03 -16.85
N THR A 3 8.81 6.29 -15.78
CA THR A 3 7.52 5.66 -15.48
C THR A 3 7.01 6.15 -14.13
N LEU A 4 5.72 6.48 -14.04
CA LEU A 4 5.06 6.88 -12.80
C LEU A 4 3.90 5.92 -12.51
N PHE A 5 3.97 5.26 -11.35
CA PHE A 5 2.86 4.45 -10.83
C PHE A 5 2.04 5.26 -9.84
N ILE A 6 0.72 5.26 -9.99
CA ILE A 6 -0.21 5.90 -9.06
C ILE A 6 -1.07 4.80 -8.45
N LEU A 7 -0.94 4.60 -7.14
CA LEU A 7 -1.67 3.57 -6.41
C LEU A 7 -2.48 4.20 -5.28
N ARG A 8 -3.69 3.68 -5.06
CA ARG A 8 -4.42 3.91 -3.82
C ARG A 8 -3.89 2.95 -2.75
N HIS A 9 -3.94 3.36 -1.49
CA HIS A 9 -3.76 2.43 -0.37
C HIS A 9 -4.67 1.19 -0.51
N GLY A 10 -4.20 0.06 0.01
CA GLY A 10 -4.98 -1.16 0.11
C GLY A 10 -6.25 -0.96 0.94
N LYS A 11 -7.17 -1.93 0.89
CA LYS A 11 -8.42 -1.84 1.65
C LYS A 11 -8.12 -1.67 3.14
N SER A 12 -8.65 -0.61 3.74
CA SER A 12 -8.55 -0.34 5.18
C SER A 12 -9.56 -1.15 5.99
N ASP A 13 -9.21 -1.37 7.27
CA ASP A 13 -10.05 -2.03 8.25
C ASP A 13 -10.84 -1.00 9.07
N TRP A 14 -12.17 -1.01 8.93
CA TRP A 14 -13.05 -0.13 9.72
C TRP A 14 -13.43 -0.74 11.07
N ASN A 15 -13.19 -2.03 11.26
CA ASN A 15 -13.53 -2.75 12.49
C ASN A 15 -12.32 -2.93 13.40
N ALA A 16 -11.13 -2.50 12.97
CA ALA A 16 -9.95 -2.49 13.81
C ALA A 16 -10.09 -1.45 14.92
N ASP A 17 -9.46 -1.73 16.06
CA ASP A 17 -9.29 -0.75 17.13
C ASP A 17 -8.17 0.22 16.75
N PHE A 18 -8.51 1.48 16.52
CA PHE A 18 -7.58 2.56 16.18
C PHE A 18 -8.11 3.90 16.72
N GLY A 19 -7.21 4.82 17.05
CA GLY A 19 -7.58 6.13 17.58
C GLY A 19 -8.16 7.05 16.52
N ALA A 20 -7.31 7.57 15.64
CA ALA A 20 -7.72 8.48 14.56
C ALA A 20 -7.79 7.79 13.18
N ASP A 21 -8.54 8.36 12.22
CA ASP A 21 -8.60 7.85 10.83
C ASP A 21 -7.20 7.67 10.22
N HIS A 22 -6.28 8.57 10.56
CA HIS A 22 -4.90 8.55 10.09
C HIS A 22 -4.13 7.30 10.54
N GLU A 23 -4.54 6.72 11.68
CA GLU A 23 -3.99 5.49 12.26
C GLU A 23 -4.71 4.23 11.77
N ARG A 24 -5.82 4.37 11.02
CA ARG A 24 -6.61 3.23 10.55
C ARG A 24 -5.74 2.27 9.73
N PRO A 25 -5.64 0.99 10.14
CA PRO A 25 -4.77 0.03 9.48
C PRO A 25 -5.39 -0.54 8.20
N LEU A 26 -4.59 -1.31 7.46
CA LEU A 26 -5.08 -2.18 6.40
C LEU A 26 -5.88 -3.36 6.97
N ALA A 27 -6.99 -3.68 6.31
CA ALA A 27 -7.69 -4.95 6.51
C ALA A 27 -6.83 -6.12 6.00
N PRO A 28 -7.05 -7.36 6.45
CA PRO A 28 -6.30 -8.53 5.97
C PRO A 28 -6.28 -8.65 4.44
N ARG A 29 -7.43 -8.45 3.79
CA ARG A 29 -7.51 -8.43 2.31
C ARG A 29 -6.72 -7.29 1.67
N GLY A 30 -6.63 -6.13 2.34
CA GLY A 30 -5.83 -5.00 1.88
C GLY A 30 -4.33 -5.32 1.88
N ARG A 31 -3.86 -6.01 2.92
CA ARG A 31 -2.46 -6.47 3.02
C ARG A 31 -2.13 -7.49 1.92
N SER A 32 -3.00 -8.48 1.71
CA SER A 32 -2.80 -9.48 0.64
C SER A 32 -2.78 -8.85 -0.74
N ALA A 33 -3.65 -7.88 -1.00
CA ALA A 33 -3.68 -7.16 -2.28
C ALA A 33 -2.42 -6.32 -2.50
N ALA A 34 -1.92 -5.61 -1.48
CA ALA A 34 -0.67 -4.84 -1.57
C ALA A 34 0.51 -5.73 -1.97
N ARG A 35 0.70 -6.86 -1.26
CA ARG A 35 1.76 -7.84 -1.59
C ARG A 35 1.62 -8.39 -3.01
N ALA A 36 0.39 -8.69 -3.46
CA ALA A 36 0.17 -9.20 -4.81
C ALA A 36 0.59 -8.20 -5.88
N ILE A 37 0.35 -6.90 -5.66
CA ILE A 37 0.80 -5.83 -6.56
C ILE A 37 2.33 -5.71 -6.55
N GLY A 38 2.98 -5.78 -5.38
CA GLY A 38 4.44 -5.78 -5.27
C GLY A 38 5.07 -6.94 -6.05
N VAL A 39 4.55 -8.15 -5.88
CA VAL A 39 4.98 -9.34 -6.65
C VAL A 39 4.74 -9.17 -8.15
N PHE A 40 3.60 -8.60 -8.54
CA PHE A 40 3.27 -8.35 -9.94
C PHE A 40 4.26 -7.38 -10.59
N LEU A 41 4.55 -6.24 -9.95
CA LEU A 41 5.52 -5.26 -10.46
C LEU A 41 6.93 -5.85 -10.55
N SER A 42 7.33 -6.63 -9.56
CA SER A 42 8.62 -7.34 -9.58
C SER A 42 8.74 -8.30 -10.76
N ARG A 43 7.68 -9.08 -11.06
CA ARG A 43 7.64 -10.00 -12.20
C ARG A 43 7.66 -9.30 -13.56
N LEU A 44 7.19 -8.06 -13.62
CA LEU A 44 7.27 -7.23 -14.83
C LEU A 44 8.60 -6.49 -14.96
N GLU A 45 9.54 -6.70 -14.03
CA GLU A 45 10.78 -5.92 -13.96
C GLU A 45 10.52 -4.40 -13.87
N GLN A 46 9.41 -4.03 -13.21
CA GLN A 46 8.96 -2.66 -13.03
C GLN A 46 9.05 -2.24 -11.54
N THR A 47 10.14 -2.60 -10.88
CA THR A 47 10.38 -2.17 -9.48
C THR A 47 10.65 -0.66 -9.45
N PRO A 48 9.88 0.14 -8.71
CA PRO A 48 10.11 1.58 -8.64
C PRO A 48 11.42 1.93 -7.95
N ASP A 49 12.17 2.88 -8.50
CA ASP A 49 13.39 3.41 -7.86
C ASP A 49 13.09 4.23 -6.59
N LEU A 50 11.88 4.83 -6.54
CA LEU A 50 11.42 5.65 -5.43
C LEU A 50 9.93 5.41 -5.18
N VAL A 51 9.57 5.24 -3.91
CA VAL A 51 8.17 5.16 -3.46
C VAL A 51 7.91 6.32 -2.51
N ILE A 52 6.91 7.14 -2.83
CA ILE A 52 6.41 8.22 -1.98
C ILE A 52 5.01 7.84 -1.51
N SER A 53 4.77 7.88 -0.21
CA SER A 53 3.48 7.54 0.38
C SER A 53 2.97 8.65 1.30
N SER A 54 1.66 8.71 1.47
CA SER A 54 1.03 9.46 2.55
C SER A 54 1.47 8.90 3.92
N THR A 55 1.50 9.75 4.95
CA THR A 55 1.84 9.34 6.32
C THR A 55 0.73 8.55 7.02
N ALA A 56 -0.46 8.43 6.42
CA ALA A 56 -1.53 7.60 6.99
C ALA A 56 -1.11 6.13 7.03
N VAL A 57 -1.37 5.44 8.15
CA VAL A 57 -0.88 4.06 8.42
C VAL A 57 -1.22 3.12 7.26
N ARG A 58 -2.47 3.11 6.78
CA ARG A 58 -2.87 2.29 5.62
C ARG A 58 -2.06 2.53 4.35
N ALA A 59 -1.66 3.77 4.07
CA ALA A 59 -0.92 4.13 2.87
C ALA A 59 0.56 3.77 3.01
N HIS A 60 1.14 4.08 4.17
CA HIS A 60 2.51 3.71 4.49
C HIS A 60 2.70 2.19 4.51
N ASP A 61 1.79 1.45 5.16
CA ASP A 61 1.83 -0.02 5.19
C ASP A 61 1.68 -0.63 3.79
N THR A 62 0.81 -0.06 2.94
CA THR A 62 0.68 -0.53 1.55
C THR A 62 1.99 -0.41 0.80
N ALA A 63 2.74 0.68 1.00
CA ALA A 63 4.01 0.93 0.33
C ALA A 63 5.17 0.03 0.82
N ARG A 64 5.04 -0.59 2.00
CA ARG A 64 6.08 -1.46 2.58
C ARG A 64 5.83 -2.96 2.37
N LEU A 65 4.71 -3.32 1.76
CA LEU A 65 4.24 -4.70 1.56
C LEU A 65 4.46 -5.19 0.12
#